data_AF-A0A5E6NJU0-F1
#
_entry.id   AF-A0A5E6NJU0-F1
#
_cell.length_a   1.000
_cell.length_b   1.000
_cell.length_c   1.000
_cell.angle_alpha   90.00
_cell.angle_beta   90.00
_cell.angle_gamma   90.00
#
_symmetry.space_group_name_H-M   'P 1'
#
loop_
_entity.id
_entity.type
_entity.pdbx_description
1 polymer ?
#
loop_
_entity_poly.entity_id
_entity_poly.type
_entity_poly.pdbx_seq_one_letter_code
_entity_poly.pdbx_strand_id
1 'polypeptide(L)'
;MDWAYKNNIDERLIGFLRYRPEHLFEFDSTHILWLPSPRTWEFTHRALQKFDDNLNLFRAAASACVGEVAGVEIATFIEHLEDLPDLDAIVNGESVSIPDAIDLQYAICSALVGRAISVKDKDNAQKVWGNILNFARDFPQKELGVMLVSDMQRAIGEEIFAIPEFADWASKIADTLFD
;
A
#
# COMPACT_ATOMS: atom_id res chain seq x y z
N MET A 1 -3.98 -9.37 -2.65
CA MET A 1 -4.36 -8.01 -2.22
C MET A 1 -5.78 -7.62 -2.62
N ASP A 2 -6.39 -8.25 -3.64
CA ASP A 2 -7.78 -8.00 -4.04
C ASP A 2 -8.79 -8.07 -2.88
N TRP A 3 -8.61 -9.02 -1.96
CA TRP A 3 -9.43 -9.10 -0.73
C TRP A 3 -9.31 -7.82 0.10
N ALA A 4 -8.10 -7.28 0.26
CA ALA A 4 -7.87 -6.15 1.16
C ALA A 4 -8.57 -4.88 0.65
N TYR A 5 -8.42 -4.59 -0.65
CA TYR A 5 -9.12 -3.47 -1.27
C TYR A 5 -10.64 -3.65 -1.26
N LYS A 6 -11.15 -4.86 -1.51
CA LYS A 6 -12.60 -5.14 -1.46
C LYS A 6 -13.20 -4.99 -0.06
N ASN A 7 -12.41 -5.24 0.99
CA ASN A 7 -12.86 -5.16 2.38
C ASN A 7 -12.46 -3.84 3.05
N ASN A 8 -11.99 -2.83 2.28
CA ASN A 8 -11.55 -1.54 2.80
C ASN A 8 -10.54 -1.66 3.95
N ILE A 9 -9.61 -2.61 3.82
CA ILE A 9 -8.52 -2.76 4.78
C ILE A 9 -7.65 -1.50 4.72
N ASP A 10 -7.24 -1.03 5.91
CA ASP A 10 -6.39 0.14 6.09
C ASP A 10 -5.11 0.01 5.24
N GLU A 11 -4.79 1.06 4.49
CA GLU A 11 -3.66 1.09 3.55
C GLU A 11 -2.31 0.80 4.22
N ARG A 12 -2.17 1.10 5.52
CA ARG A 12 -0.97 0.79 6.29
C ARG A 12 -0.78 -0.72 6.45
N LEU A 13 -1.86 -1.47 6.69
CA LEU A 13 -1.81 -2.93 6.69
C LEU A 13 -1.53 -3.49 5.30
N ILE A 14 -2.10 -2.88 4.25
CA ILE A 14 -1.85 -3.32 2.88
C ILE A 14 -0.38 -3.14 2.52
N GLY A 15 0.22 -1.99 2.87
CA GLY A 15 1.64 -1.71 2.69
C GLY A 15 2.52 -2.74 3.38
N PHE A 16 2.26 -3.01 4.65
CA PHE A 16 2.98 -4.02 5.41
C PHE A 16 2.88 -5.42 4.79
N LEU A 17 1.68 -5.88 4.45
CA LEU A 17 1.48 -7.21 3.89
C LEU A 17 2.01 -7.35 2.46
N ARG A 18 2.22 -6.24 1.74
CA ARG A 18 2.94 -6.25 0.46
C ARG A 18 4.45 -6.33 0.68
N TYR A 19 4.96 -5.64 1.70
CA TYR A 19 6.36 -5.68 2.08
C TYR A 19 6.77 -7.03 2.68
N ARG A 20 5.90 -7.63 3.49
CA ARG A 20 6.09 -8.92 4.19
C ARG A 20 4.96 -9.91 3.86
N PRO A 21 4.86 -10.38 2.60
CA PRO A 21 3.78 -11.26 2.16
C PRO A 21 3.73 -12.61 2.89
N GLU A 22 4.85 -13.04 3.48
CA GLU A 22 4.95 -14.23 4.33
C GLU A 22 3.90 -14.21 5.45
N HIS A 23 3.67 -13.05 6.06
CA HIS A 23 2.73 -12.88 7.18
C HIS A 23 1.26 -13.07 6.80
N LEU A 24 0.92 -13.20 5.52
CA LEU A 24 -0.47 -13.44 5.11
C LEU A 24 -0.89 -14.91 5.23
N PHE A 25 0.04 -15.84 5.08
CA PHE A 25 -0.24 -17.30 5.04
C PHE A 25 0.82 -18.16 5.75
N GLU A 26 1.65 -17.58 6.61
CA GLU A 26 2.68 -18.35 7.31
C GLU A 26 2.04 -19.43 8.20
N PHE A 27 2.34 -20.69 7.90
CA PHE A 27 1.90 -21.82 8.69
C PHE A 27 3.01 -22.24 9.63
N ASP A 28 2.83 -22.00 10.93
CA ASP A 28 3.70 -22.54 11.96
C ASP A 28 3.03 -23.74 12.65
N SER A 29 3.60 -24.92 12.44
CA SER A 29 3.14 -26.18 13.05
C SER A 29 3.24 -26.21 14.59
N THR A 30 3.99 -25.29 15.19
CA THR A 30 4.21 -25.19 16.64
C THR A 30 3.26 -24.21 17.33
N HIS A 31 2.60 -23.34 16.58
CA HIS A 31 1.73 -22.28 17.10
C HIS A 31 0.35 -22.28 16.44
N ILE A 32 -0.47 -23.27 16.84
CA ILE A 32 -1.84 -23.49 16.32
C ILE A 32 -2.87 -22.41 16.68
N LEU A 33 -2.55 -21.49 17.60
CA LEU A 33 -3.51 -20.52 18.16
C LEU A 33 -3.69 -19.27 17.29
N TRP A 34 -2.67 -18.86 16.55
CA TRP A 34 -2.70 -17.75 15.62
C TRP A 34 -2.36 -18.28 14.24
N LEU A 35 -3.37 -18.40 13.38
CA LEU A 35 -3.17 -18.79 11.97
C LEU A 35 -3.29 -17.52 11.12
N PRO A 36 -2.18 -16.97 10.62
CA PRO A 36 -2.20 -15.85 9.71
C PRO A 36 -3.10 -16.18 8.52
N SER A 37 -4.13 -15.35 8.35
CA SER A 37 -5.14 -15.53 7.33
C SER A 37 -5.81 -14.17 7.09
N PRO A 38 -6.51 -13.98 5.95
CA PRO A 38 -7.29 -12.77 5.72
C PRO A 38 -8.18 -12.41 6.91
N ARG A 39 -8.78 -13.41 7.58
CA ARG A 39 -9.65 -13.21 8.74
C ARG A 39 -8.92 -12.63 9.95
N THR A 40 -7.70 -13.09 10.27
CA THR A 40 -6.95 -12.55 11.42
C THR A 40 -6.43 -11.15 11.12
N TRP A 41 -6.06 -10.86 9.87
CA TRP A 41 -5.70 -9.51 9.43
C TRP A 41 -6.88 -8.53 9.43
N GLU A 42 -8.10 -9.00 9.16
CA GLU A 42 -9.35 -8.25 9.40
C GLU A 42 -9.52 -7.86 10.88
N PHE A 43 -9.08 -8.70 11.82
CA PHE A 43 -9.11 -8.36 13.26
C PHE A 43 -8.06 -7.33 13.60
N THR A 44 -6.84 -7.47 13.06
CA THR A 44 -5.77 -6.49 13.20
C THR A 44 -6.17 -5.13 12.60
N HIS A 45 -6.85 -5.11 11.45
CA HIS A 45 -7.41 -3.89 10.87
C HIS A 45 -8.35 -3.18 11.85
N ARG A 46 -9.29 -3.90 12.47
CA ARG A 46 -10.21 -3.30 13.46
C ARG A 46 -9.49 -2.83 14.72
N ALA A 47 -8.43 -3.54 15.13
CA ALA A 47 -7.58 -3.10 16.23
C ALA A 47 -6.86 -1.79 15.88
N LEU A 48 -6.33 -1.67 14.66
CA LEU A 48 -5.70 -0.44 14.20
C LEU A 48 -6.68 0.73 14.20
N GLN A 49 -7.89 0.53 13.68
CA GLN A 49 -8.94 1.56 13.70
C GLN A 49 -9.36 1.99 15.12
N LYS A 50 -9.10 1.14 16.13
CA LYS A 50 -9.46 1.42 17.52
C LYS A 50 -8.35 2.07 18.33
N PHE A 51 -7.10 1.85 17.95
CA PHE A 51 -5.90 2.21 18.71
C PHE A 51 -4.85 2.91 17.83
N ASP A 52 -5.27 3.60 16.77
CA ASP A 52 -4.37 4.29 15.84
C ASP A 52 -3.56 5.41 16.52
N ASP A 53 -4.13 6.00 17.56
CA ASP A 53 -3.51 7.01 18.42
C ASP A 53 -2.59 6.42 19.51
N ASN A 54 -2.52 5.10 19.64
CA ASN A 54 -1.73 4.43 20.67
C ASN A 54 -1.08 3.14 20.14
N LEU A 55 0.09 3.29 19.51
CA LEU A 55 0.83 2.17 18.91
C LEU A 55 1.18 1.06 19.91
N ASN A 56 1.33 1.36 21.20
CA ASN A 56 1.55 0.33 22.22
C ASN A 56 0.32 -0.56 22.43
N LEU A 57 -0.87 0.02 22.47
CA LEU A 57 -2.12 -0.74 22.55
C LEU A 57 -2.40 -1.47 21.24
N PHE A 58 -2.16 -0.81 20.10
CA PHE A 58 -2.26 -1.45 18.79
C PHE A 58 -1.36 -2.67 18.71
N ARG A 59 -0.07 -2.55 19.08
CA ARG A 59 0.88 -3.68 19.09
C ARG A 59 0.36 -4.85 19.91
N ALA A 60 -0.09 -4.61 21.13
CA ALA A 60 -0.63 -5.67 21.99
C ALA A 60 -1.85 -6.36 21.36
N ALA A 61 -2.75 -5.59 20.76
CA ALA A 61 -3.93 -6.13 20.07
C ALA A 61 -3.58 -6.89 18.78
N ALA A 62 -2.63 -6.37 18.00
CA ALA A 62 -2.12 -7.01 16.79
C ALA A 62 -1.44 -8.34 17.13
N SER A 63 -0.57 -8.37 18.13
CA SER A 63 0.06 -9.62 18.63
C SER A 63 -0.98 -10.67 19.02
N ALA A 64 -2.09 -10.28 19.63
CA ALA A 64 -3.18 -11.19 19.99
C ALA A 64 -3.95 -11.72 18.78
N CYS A 65 -3.92 -11.02 17.63
CA CYS A 65 -4.62 -11.42 16.41
C CYS A 65 -3.75 -12.28 15.48
N VAL A 66 -2.48 -11.90 15.29
CA VAL A 66 -1.60 -12.45 14.25
C VAL A 66 -0.31 -13.06 14.81
N GLY A 67 -0.15 -13.12 16.13
CA GLY A 67 1.05 -13.61 16.80
C GLY A 67 2.05 -12.50 17.12
N GLU A 68 2.91 -12.73 18.12
CA GLU A 68 3.80 -11.70 18.67
C GLU A 68 4.73 -11.13 17.59
N VAL A 69 5.38 -11.98 16.79
CA VAL A 69 6.33 -11.53 15.77
C VAL A 69 5.66 -10.58 14.77
N ALA A 70 4.57 -11.01 14.14
CA ALA A 70 3.84 -10.19 13.19
C ALA A 70 3.26 -8.92 13.83
N GLY A 71 2.78 -9.01 15.09
CA GLY A 71 2.26 -7.87 15.86
C GLY A 71 3.29 -6.81 16.18
N VAL A 72 4.52 -7.20 16.53
CA VAL A 72 5.63 -6.25 16.68
C VAL A 72 5.98 -5.62 15.35
N GLU A 73 6.18 -6.44 14.30
CA GLU A 73 6.64 -5.94 13.00
C GLU A 73 5.67 -4.94 12.37
N ILE A 74 4.34 -5.19 12.42
CA ILE A 74 3.36 -4.22 11.90
C ILE A 74 3.35 -2.92 12.70
N ALA A 75 3.50 -2.99 14.03
CA ALA A 75 3.53 -1.79 14.86
C ALA A 75 4.77 -0.93 14.57
N THR A 76 5.94 -1.55 14.45
CA THR A 76 7.18 -0.87 14.04
C THR A 76 7.07 -0.31 12.62
N PHE A 77 6.50 -1.07 11.69
CA PHE A 77 6.25 -0.57 10.33
C PHE A 77 5.38 0.69 10.33
N ILE A 78 4.30 0.71 11.12
CA ILE A 78 3.41 1.88 11.23
C ILE A 78 4.12 3.07 11.87
N GLU A 79 4.94 2.84 12.90
CA GLU A 79 5.77 3.88 13.53
C GLU A 79 6.72 4.52 12.50
N HIS A 80 7.35 3.72 11.64
CA HIS A 80 8.24 4.22 10.59
C HIS A 80 7.51 5.03 9.49
N LEU A 81 6.18 4.99 9.40
CA LEU A 81 5.45 5.78 8.40
C LEU A 81 5.53 7.29 8.65
N GLU A 82 5.99 7.72 9.81
CA GLU A 82 6.33 9.13 10.07
C GLU A 82 7.43 9.66 9.13
N ASP A 83 8.25 8.78 8.57
CA ASP A 83 9.31 9.10 7.61
C ASP A 83 8.81 9.19 6.16
N LEU A 84 7.49 9.02 5.93
CA LEU A 84 6.92 9.13 4.59
C LEU A 84 7.06 10.55 4.04
N PRO A 85 7.32 10.69 2.73
CA PRO A 85 7.29 12.00 2.10
C PRO A 85 5.86 12.55 2.05
N ASP A 86 5.72 13.84 1.73
CA ASP A 86 4.41 14.46 1.55
C ASP A 86 3.67 13.83 0.36
N LEU A 87 2.76 12.92 0.67
CA LEU A 87 1.97 12.20 -0.32
C LEU A 87 0.89 13.09 -0.96
N ASP A 88 0.49 14.19 -0.32
CA ASP A 88 -0.42 15.17 -0.92
C ASP A 88 0.30 16.01 -1.98
N ALA A 89 1.58 16.30 -1.78
CA ALA A 89 2.44 16.90 -2.80
C ALA A 89 2.50 16.01 -4.07
N ILE A 90 2.61 14.68 -3.92
CA ILE A 90 2.54 13.74 -5.04
C ILE A 90 1.19 13.87 -5.78
N VAL A 91 0.09 13.85 -5.05
CA VAL A 91 -1.26 13.96 -5.64
C VAL A 91 -1.53 15.33 -6.28
N ASN A 92 -0.84 16.37 -5.83
CA ASN A 92 -0.88 17.70 -6.45
C ASN A 92 0.00 17.81 -7.70
N GLY A 93 0.84 16.80 -7.99
CA GLY A 93 1.73 16.76 -9.15
C GLY A 93 3.08 17.43 -8.88
N GLU A 94 3.45 17.59 -7.61
CA GLU A 94 4.73 18.13 -7.20
C GLU A 94 5.82 17.05 -7.24
N SER A 95 7.07 17.50 -7.38
CA SER A 95 8.22 16.60 -7.37
C SER A 95 8.55 16.18 -5.95
N VAL A 96 8.51 14.88 -5.68
CA VAL A 96 8.75 14.29 -4.37
C VAL A 96 9.83 13.22 -4.51
N SER A 97 10.83 13.26 -3.63
CA SER A 97 11.88 12.24 -3.61
C SER A 97 11.34 10.91 -3.10
N ILE A 98 11.65 9.83 -3.82
CA ILE A 98 11.32 8.47 -3.39
C ILE A 98 12.35 8.03 -2.34
N PRO A 99 11.94 7.61 -1.14
CA PRO A 99 12.85 7.10 -0.11
C PRO A 99 13.59 5.85 -0.58
N ASP A 100 14.84 5.68 -0.15
CA ASP A 100 15.63 4.46 -0.43
C ASP A 100 15.09 3.23 0.33
N ALA A 101 14.43 3.46 1.47
CA ALA A 101 13.88 2.41 2.32
C ALA A 101 12.71 1.70 1.63
N ILE A 102 12.85 0.39 1.41
CA ILE A 102 11.94 -0.40 0.59
C ILE A 102 10.54 -0.53 1.22
N ASP A 103 10.47 -0.64 2.55
CA ASP A 103 9.24 -0.67 3.34
C ASP A 103 8.42 0.63 3.15
N LEU A 104 9.08 1.78 3.17
CA LEU A 104 8.45 3.07 2.86
C LEU A 104 7.96 3.13 1.42
N GLN A 105 8.68 2.57 0.45
CA GLN A 105 8.21 2.52 -0.94
C GLN A 105 6.92 1.68 -1.09
N TYR A 106 6.80 0.56 -0.37
CA TYR A 106 5.55 -0.23 -0.30
C TYR A 106 4.40 0.54 0.37
N ALA A 107 4.70 1.29 1.42
CA ALA A 107 3.75 2.16 2.08
C ALA A 107 3.24 3.27 1.17
N ILE A 108 4.14 3.96 0.44
CA ILE A 108 3.80 4.97 -0.56
C ILE A 108 2.85 4.38 -1.60
N CYS A 109 3.18 3.22 -2.16
CA CYS A 109 2.32 2.57 -3.16
C CYS A 109 0.91 2.35 -2.61
N SER A 110 0.80 1.78 -1.42
CA SER A 110 -0.50 1.44 -0.83
C SER A 110 -1.33 2.70 -0.50
N ALA A 111 -0.67 3.74 0.02
CA ALA A 111 -1.31 5.01 0.34
C ALA A 111 -1.75 5.80 -0.93
N LEU A 112 -0.98 5.74 -2.01
CA LEU A 112 -1.39 6.34 -3.29
C LEU A 112 -2.58 5.61 -3.91
N VAL A 113 -2.68 4.28 -3.77
CA VAL A 113 -3.89 3.53 -4.16
C VAL A 113 -5.08 3.97 -3.31
N GLY A 114 -4.91 4.12 -1.99
CA GLY A 114 -5.96 4.64 -1.10
C GLY A 114 -6.45 6.03 -1.52
N ARG A 115 -5.52 6.96 -1.83
CA ARG A 115 -5.85 8.28 -2.39
C ARG A 115 -6.60 8.18 -3.71
N ALA A 116 -6.15 7.33 -4.64
CA ALA A 116 -6.80 7.12 -5.93
C ALA A 116 -8.25 6.61 -5.78
N ILE A 117 -8.51 5.71 -4.83
CA ILE A 117 -9.86 5.23 -4.48
C ILE A 117 -10.68 6.37 -3.88
N SER A 118 -10.11 7.16 -2.97
CA SER A 118 -10.82 8.22 -2.24
C SER A 118 -11.36 9.35 -3.12
N VAL A 119 -10.80 9.51 -4.32
CA VAL A 119 -11.22 10.51 -5.31
C VAL A 119 -12.05 9.93 -6.44
N LYS A 120 -12.33 8.62 -6.41
CA LYS A 120 -13.25 8.00 -7.35
C LYS A 120 -14.59 8.73 -7.30
N ASP A 121 -15.15 9.03 -8.48
CA ASP A 121 -16.38 9.81 -8.68
C ASP A 121 -16.30 11.31 -8.33
N LYS A 122 -15.10 11.87 -8.09
CA LYS A 122 -14.89 13.33 -7.91
C LYS A 122 -14.39 13.99 -9.19
N ASP A 123 -14.69 15.29 -9.34
CA ASP A 123 -14.29 16.07 -10.52
C ASP A 123 -12.77 16.12 -10.75
N ASN A 124 -11.97 15.94 -9.70
CA ASN A 124 -10.51 15.95 -9.77
C ASN A 124 -9.86 14.57 -9.96
N ALA A 125 -10.65 13.49 -10.09
CA ALA A 125 -10.14 12.11 -10.13
C ALA A 125 -9.05 11.90 -11.20
N GLN A 126 -9.34 12.31 -12.45
CA GLN A 126 -8.42 12.13 -13.57
C GLN A 126 -7.07 12.83 -13.34
N LYS A 127 -7.10 14.04 -12.78
CA LYS A 127 -5.87 14.80 -12.45
C LYS A 127 -5.04 14.07 -11.39
N VAL A 128 -5.69 13.59 -10.33
CA VAL A 128 -5.01 12.84 -9.26
C VAL A 128 -4.40 11.55 -9.81
N TRP A 129 -5.14 10.80 -10.63
CA TRP A 129 -4.63 9.57 -11.23
C TRP A 129 -3.45 9.82 -12.17
N GLY A 130 -3.50 10.88 -12.99
CA GLY A 130 -2.39 11.29 -13.85
C GLY A 130 -1.13 11.64 -13.06
N ASN A 131 -1.28 12.39 -11.96
CA ASN A 131 -0.17 12.72 -11.06
C ASN A 131 0.45 11.47 -10.41
N ILE A 132 -0.37 10.51 -9.98
CA ILE A 132 0.13 9.24 -9.44
C ILE A 132 0.86 8.41 -10.52
N LEU A 133 0.36 8.38 -11.76
CA LEU A 133 1.02 7.69 -12.88
C LEU A 133 2.38 8.30 -13.21
N ASN A 134 2.48 9.63 -13.20
CA ASN A 134 3.75 10.34 -13.37
C ASN A 134 4.75 9.97 -12.26
N PHE A 135 4.31 9.93 -11.02
CA PHE A 135 5.15 9.50 -9.90
C PHE A 135 5.57 8.02 -10.03
N ALA A 136 4.65 7.14 -10.42
CA ALA A 136 4.89 5.70 -10.58
C ALA A 136 6.01 5.40 -11.60
N ARG A 137 6.17 6.27 -12.59
CA ARG A 137 7.19 6.20 -13.64
C ARG A 137 8.62 6.39 -13.12
N ASP A 138 8.76 7.11 -12.01
CA ASP A 138 10.04 7.57 -11.49
C ASP A 138 10.57 6.70 -10.34
N PHE A 139 9.86 5.61 -9.99
CA PHE A 139 10.38 4.60 -9.07
C PHE A 139 11.74 4.06 -9.51
N PRO A 140 12.71 3.93 -8.58
CA PRO A 140 13.98 3.28 -8.85
C PRO A 140 13.80 1.81 -9.27
N GLN A 141 12.96 1.08 -8.53
CA GLN A 141 12.58 -0.31 -8.83
C GLN A 141 11.30 -0.31 -9.67
N LYS A 142 11.39 -0.76 -10.92
CA LYS A 142 10.27 -0.66 -11.87
C LYS A 142 9.09 -1.55 -11.49
N GLU A 143 9.36 -2.64 -10.80
CA GLU A 143 8.38 -3.58 -10.27
C GLU A 143 7.40 -2.90 -9.31
N LEU A 144 7.85 -1.93 -8.51
CA LEU A 144 7.00 -1.17 -7.59
C LEU A 144 6.08 -0.20 -8.34
N GLY A 145 6.59 0.48 -9.37
CA GLY A 145 5.77 1.30 -10.25
C GLY A 145 4.68 0.47 -10.96
N VAL A 146 5.05 -0.70 -11.49
CA VAL A 146 4.10 -1.65 -12.10
C VAL A 146 3.09 -2.16 -11.10
N MET A 147 3.52 -2.48 -9.87
CA MET A 147 2.65 -2.91 -8.79
C MET A 147 1.62 -1.83 -8.44
N LEU A 148 2.05 -0.58 -8.24
CA LEU A 148 1.18 0.57 -7.94
C LEU A 148 0.11 0.74 -9.02
N VAL A 149 0.51 0.80 -10.29
CA VAL A 149 -0.44 1.00 -11.41
C VAL A 149 -1.39 -0.19 -11.55
N SER A 150 -0.90 -1.41 -11.38
CA SER A 150 -1.76 -2.61 -11.42
C SER A 150 -2.78 -2.63 -10.28
N ASP A 151 -2.40 -2.14 -9.10
CA ASP A 151 -3.31 -2.04 -7.97
C ASP A 151 -4.35 -0.95 -8.13
N MET A 152 -3.94 0.22 -8.65
CA MET A 152 -4.89 1.25 -9.04
C MET A 152 -5.88 0.69 -10.05
N GLN A 153 -5.43 0.06 -11.13
CA GLN A 153 -6.31 -0.55 -12.13
C GLN A 153 -7.33 -1.51 -11.49
N ARG A 154 -6.91 -2.37 -10.56
CA ARG A 154 -7.82 -3.28 -9.84
C ARG A 154 -8.82 -2.54 -8.95
N ALA A 155 -8.43 -1.42 -8.35
CA ALA A 155 -9.24 -0.69 -7.38
C ALA A 155 -10.20 0.33 -8.02
N ILE A 156 -9.73 1.11 -9.00
CA ILE A 156 -10.51 2.16 -9.67
C ILE A 156 -11.14 1.68 -10.99
N GLY A 157 -10.58 0.66 -11.65
CA GLY A 157 -11.12 0.07 -12.88
C GLY A 157 -10.41 0.54 -14.15
N GLU A 158 -11.06 0.32 -15.31
CA GLU A 158 -10.50 0.59 -16.64
C GLU A 158 -10.36 2.09 -16.97
N GLU A 159 -10.97 2.97 -16.17
CA GLU A 159 -10.87 4.43 -16.34
C GLU A 159 -9.42 4.93 -16.31
N ILE A 160 -8.53 4.22 -15.63
CA ILE A 160 -7.10 4.53 -15.60
C ILE A 160 -6.46 4.51 -17.00
N PHE A 161 -6.96 3.67 -17.92
CA PHE A 161 -6.43 3.56 -19.28
C PHE A 161 -6.77 4.75 -20.17
N ALA A 162 -7.78 5.54 -19.80
CA ALA A 162 -8.16 6.76 -20.50
C ALA A 162 -7.31 7.98 -20.08
N ILE A 163 -6.45 7.84 -19.06
CA ILE A 163 -5.60 8.91 -18.57
C ILE A 163 -4.38 9.06 -19.48
N PRO A 164 -4.10 10.24 -20.05
CA PRO A 164 -2.98 10.44 -20.99
C PRO A 164 -1.63 9.95 -20.44
N GLU A 165 -1.37 10.20 -19.16
CA GLU A 165 -0.14 9.81 -18.47
C GLU A 165 0.06 8.29 -18.42
N PHE A 166 -0.99 7.48 -18.62
CA PHE A 166 -0.88 6.03 -18.66
C PHE A 166 -0.05 5.57 -19.87
N ALA A 167 -0.22 6.21 -21.03
CA ALA A 167 0.54 5.89 -22.23
C ALA A 167 2.03 6.22 -22.04
N ASP A 168 2.32 7.38 -21.46
CA ASP A 168 3.69 7.84 -21.18
C ASP A 168 4.38 6.93 -20.16
N TRP A 169 3.66 6.54 -19.11
CA TRP A 169 4.14 5.58 -18.13
C TRP A 169 4.44 4.22 -18.78
N ALA A 170 3.50 3.67 -19.56
CA ALA A 170 3.64 2.37 -20.20
C ALA A 170 4.83 2.33 -21.19
N SER A 171 5.03 3.41 -21.95
CA SER A 171 6.18 3.53 -22.88
C SER A 171 7.51 3.46 -22.13
N LYS A 172 7.66 4.23 -21.04
CA LYS A 172 8.91 4.24 -20.27
C LYS A 172 9.21 2.89 -19.62
N ILE A 173 8.20 2.14 -19.19
CA ILE A 173 8.38 0.79 -18.65
C ILE A 173 8.76 -0.20 -19.77
N ALA A 174 8.13 -0.10 -20.93
CA ALA A 174 8.45 -0.94 -22.09
C ALA A 174 9.91 -0.77 -22.51
N ASP A 175 10.39 0.46 -22.67
CA ASP A 175 11.77 0.76 -23.06
C ASP A 175 12.78 0.08 -22.11
N THR A 176 12.52 0.11 -20.80
CA THR A 176 13.41 -0.50 -19.79
C THR A 176 13.38 -2.03 -19.74
N LEU A 177 12.37 -2.69 -20.30
CA LEU A 177 12.30 -4.16 -20.36
C LEU A 177 13.06 -4.74 -21.56
N PHE A 178 13.41 -3.89 -22.53
CA PHE A 178 14.10 -4.29 -23.77
C PHE A 178 15.55 -3.79 -23.85
N ASP A 179 16.05 -3.13 -22.79
CA ASP A 179 17.47 -2.77 -22.56
C ASP A 179 18.19 -3.81 -21.69
#